data_AF-A0AAV2SNP9-F1
#
_entry.id   AF-A0AAV2SNP9-F1
#
_cell.length_a   1.000
_cell.length_b   1.000
_cell.length_c   1.000
_cell.angle_alpha   90.00
_cell.angle_beta   90.00
_cell.angle_gamma   90.00
#
_symmetry.space_group_name_H-M   'P 1'
#
loop_
_entity.id
_entity.type
_entity.pdbx_description
1 polymer ?
#
loop_
_entity_poly.entity_id
_entity_poly.type
_entity_poly.pdbx_seq_one_letter_code
_entity_poly.pdbx_strand_id
1 'polypeptide(L)'
;MGGAAAPPPPPRRRCCCCWLPPPPHSVKQYLTNYKATGMTGIYKLYKFLTFKDLDGELGDIQVEIANHETRIMMRLVETLLQQVEPFTKLVERILMLDCLLAFSVVSRECGWVQPQLTDEPVIMVDEARHPIYELCTASFVSNPIRSGGQHPFVSLITGPNASGKTVYLKQVGIVAVLAQVGCWVPAARALLRPLDAIIAVTQATPSVTSPLSAFMMDLTRIC
;
A
#
# COMPACT_ATOMS: atom_id res chain seq x y z
N MET A 1 -52.43 39.98 3.12
CA MET A 1 -51.57 39.82 1.93
C MET A 1 -50.56 40.94 1.94
N GLY A 2 -49.40 40.69 2.55
CA GLY A 2 -48.29 41.65 2.63
C GLY A 2 -47.01 40.82 2.61
N GLY A 3 -46.21 41.00 1.56
CA GLY A 3 -44.95 40.30 1.35
C GLY A 3 -43.91 41.32 0.86
N ALA A 4 -42.83 41.40 1.62
CA ALA A 4 -41.86 42.48 1.65
C ALA A 4 -40.98 42.60 0.38
N ALA A 5 -40.48 43.82 0.18
CA ALA A 5 -39.59 44.21 -0.90
C ALA A 5 -38.21 43.54 -0.81
N ALA A 6 -37.71 43.05 -1.95
CA ALA A 6 -36.33 42.60 -2.12
C ALA A 6 -35.38 43.80 -2.37
N PRO A 7 -34.12 43.75 -1.90
CA PRO A 7 -33.15 44.85 -2.06
C PRO A 7 -32.68 44.99 -3.52
N PRO A 8 -32.22 46.20 -3.93
CA PRO A 8 -31.77 46.45 -5.29
C PRO A 8 -30.47 45.68 -5.62
N PRO A 9 -30.29 45.25 -6.89
CA PRO A 9 -29.08 44.57 -7.31
C PRO A 9 -27.86 45.51 -7.30
N PRO A 10 -26.64 44.99 -7.07
CA PRO A 10 -25.43 45.80 -7.03
C PRO A 10 -25.13 46.41 -8.41
N PRO A 11 -24.43 47.57 -8.46
CA PRO A 11 -24.12 48.25 -9.71
C PRO A 11 -23.21 47.35 -10.57
N ARG A 12 -23.67 47.02 -11.78
CA ARG A 12 -22.88 46.30 -12.78
C ARG A 12 -21.62 47.12 -13.08
N ARG A 13 -20.44 46.56 -12.76
CA ARG A 13 -19.15 47.11 -13.21
C ARG A 13 -19.20 47.22 -14.73
N ARG A 14 -19.04 48.45 -15.25
CA ARG A 14 -19.01 48.73 -16.68
C ARG A 14 -17.85 47.97 -17.31
N CYS A 15 -18.15 46.94 -18.10
CA CYS A 15 -17.19 46.35 -19.01
C CYS A 15 -16.82 47.42 -20.06
N CYS A 16 -15.53 47.59 -20.37
CA CYS A 16 -15.03 48.59 -21.32
C CYS A 16 -15.63 48.50 -22.74
N CYS A 17 -16.46 47.50 -23.04
CA CYS A 17 -17.16 47.33 -24.31
C CYS A 17 -18.32 48.32 -24.55
N CYS A 18 -18.72 49.13 -23.56
CA CYS A 18 -19.87 50.06 -23.71
C CYS A 18 -19.57 51.38 -24.44
N TRP A 19 -18.40 51.55 -25.06
CA TRP A 19 -18.02 52.77 -25.81
C TRP A 19 -18.22 52.66 -27.34
N LEU A 20 -18.90 51.63 -27.84
CA LEU A 20 -19.20 51.56 -29.26
C LEU A 20 -20.55 52.22 -29.58
N PRO A 21 -20.62 53.18 -30.53
CA PRO A 21 -21.87 53.74 -31.01
C PRO A 21 -22.76 52.64 -31.65
N PRO A 22 -24.10 52.83 -31.69
CA PRO A 22 -25.01 51.84 -32.26
C PRO A 22 -24.68 51.56 -33.74
N PRO A 23 -24.80 50.30 -34.21
CA PRO A 23 -24.31 49.91 -35.53
C PRO A 23 -25.23 50.40 -36.67
N PRO A 24 -24.71 51.03 -37.74
CA PRO A 24 -25.45 51.28 -38.98
C PRO A 24 -25.76 49.99 -39.77
N HIS A 25 -26.72 50.11 -40.70
CA HIS A 25 -27.42 49.04 -41.44
C HIS A 25 -26.56 48.03 -42.24
N SER A 26 -25.23 48.15 -42.27
CA SER A 26 -24.35 47.23 -42.99
C SER A 26 -23.11 46.88 -42.16
N VAL A 27 -23.09 45.64 -41.66
CA VAL A 27 -21.99 45.06 -40.86
C VAL A 27 -20.66 45.03 -41.64
N LYS A 28 -20.69 45.05 -42.98
CA LYS A 28 -19.49 45.01 -43.84
C LYS A 28 -18.53 46.18 -43.60
N GLN A 29 -19.02 47.34 -43.18
CA GLN A 29 -18.21 48.54 -42.97
C GLN A 29 -17.33 48.47 -41.70
N TYR A 30 -17.75 47.71 -40.68
CA TYR A 30 -16.95 47.49 -39.46
C TYR A 30 -15.95 46.34 -39.60
N LEU A 31 -16.14 45.47 -40.60
CA LEU A 31 -15.32 44.26 -40.81
C LEU A 31 -14.06 44.50 -41.65
N THR A 32 -13.80 45.72 -42.12
CA THR A 32 -12.59 46.07 -42.91
C THR A 32 -11.30 45.73 -42.18
N ASN A 33 -11.28 45.87 -40.86
CA ASN A 33 -10.14 45.55 -40.00
C ASN A 33 -10.25 44.17 -39.32
N TYR A 34 -11.17 43.32 -39.75
CA TYR A 34 -11.41 41.98 -39.19
C TYR A 34 -11.23 40.90 -40.26
N LYS A 35 -10.43 39.87 -39.98
CA LYS A 35 -10.25 38.72 -40.88
C LYS A 35 -11.03 37.52 -40.37
N ALA A 36 -11.79 36.87 -41.25
CA ALA A 36 -12.49 35.63 -40.92
C ALA A 36 -11.46 34.55 -40.55
N THR A 37 -11.63 33.93 -39.37
CA THR A 37 -10.69 32.93 -38.82
C THR A 37 -11.28 31.52 -38.84
N GLY A 38 -12.61 31.38 -38.88
CA GLY A 38 -13.29 30.09 -38.95
C GLY A 38 -14.81 30.24 -38.96
N MET A 39 -15.52 29.11 -39.07
CA MET A 39 -16.98 29.06 -39.01
C MET A 39 -17.41 27.85 -38.17
N THR A 40 -18.25 28.07 -37.18
CA THR A 40 -18.84 27.01 -36.33
C THR A 40 -20.35 27.02 -36.54
N GLY A 41 -20.84 26.07 -37.33
CA GLY A 41 -22.25 26.00 -37.72
C GLY A 41 -22.68 27.26 -38.49
N ILE A 42 -23.68 27.99 -37.99
CA ILE A 42 -24.19 29.23 -38.61
C ILE A 42 -23.39 30.49 -38.25
N TYR A 43 -22.43 30.41 -37.32
CA TYR A 43 -21.66 31.57 -36.86
C TYR A 43 -20.30 31.67 -37.56
N LYS A 44 -20.00 32.84 -38.12
CA LYS A 44 -18.67 33.17 -38.68
C LYS A 44 -17.84 33.91 -37.62
N LEU A 45 -16.67 33.38 -37.33
CA LEU A 45 -15.72 33.93 -36.37
C LEU A 45 -14.74 34.87 -37.09
N TYR A 46 -14.54 36.05 -36.53
CA TYR A 46 -13.64 37.06 -37.07
C TYR A 46 -12.65 37.50 -35.98
N LYS A 47 -11.37 37.61 -36.33
CA LYS A 47 -10.34 38.23 -35.46
C LYS A 47 -9.95 39.58 -36.04
N PHE A 48 -9.75 40.55 -35.16
CA PHE A 48 -9.22 41.86 -35.55
C PHE A 48 -7.77 41.73 -36.01
N LEU A 49 -7.34 42.56 -36.97
CA LEU A 49 -6.00 42.43 -37.55
C LEU A 49 -4.88 42.58 -36.50
N THR A 50 -5.02 43.49 -35.53
CA THR A 50 -4.04 43.69 -34.43
C THR A 50 -3.96 42.50 -33.48
N PHE A 51 -4.98 41.63 -33.43
CA PHE A 51 -4.93 40.41 -32.63
C PHE A 51 -4.02 39.34 -33.23
N LYS A 52 -3.68 39.42 -34.52
CA LYS A 52 -2.72 38.48 -35.11
C LYS A 52 -1.30 38.68 -34.58
N ASP A 53 -0.92 39.93 -34.37
CA ASP A 53 0.39 40.28 -33.83
C ASP A 53 0.46 39.82 -32.36
N LEU A 54 -0.62 40.06 -31.59
CA LEU A 54 -0.75 39.52 -30.23
C LEU A 54 -0.80 37.99 -30.17
N ASP A 55 -1.46 37.31 -31.12
CA ASP A 55 -1.46 35.84 -31.17
C ASP A 55 -0.04 35.30 -31.44
N GLY A 56 0.76 36.00 -32.26
CA GLY A 56 2.15 35.62 -32.51
C GLY A 56 3.07 35.88 -31.31
N GLU A 57 2.85 36.95 -30.55
CA GLU A 57 3.65 37.27 -29.36
C GLU A 57 3.23 36.48 -28.11
N LEU A 58 1.93 36.22 -27.93
CA LEU A 58 1.36 35.67 -26.68
C LEU A 58 0.74 34.28 -26.83
N GLY A 59 0.40 33.86 -28.06
CA GLY A 59 -0.37 32.63 -28.29
C GLY A 59 0.39 31.36 -27.90
N ASP A 60 1.70 31.35 -28.11
CA ASP A 60 2.54 30.18 -27.86
C ASP A 60 3.20 30.19 -26.47
N ILE A 61 3.09 31.29 -25.72
CA ILE A 61 3.73 31.43 -24.39
C ILE A 61 3.29 30.31 -23.44
N GLN A 62 2.01 29.91 -23.46
CA GLN A 62 1.52 28.82 -22.61
C GLN A 62 2.17 27.48 -22.97
N VAL A 63 2.40 27.23 -24.26
CA VAL A 63 3.08 26.03 -24.75
C VAL A 63 4.56 26.09 -24.38
N GLU A 64 5.21 27.25 -24.50
CA GLU A 64 6.59 27.45 -24.08
C GLU A 64 6.80 27.25 -22.57
N ILE A 65 5.89 27.76 -21.74
CA ILE A 65 5.91 27.55 -20.29
C ILE A 65 5.82 26.04 -19.98
N ALA A 66 4.86 25.33 -20.56
CA ALA A 66 4.70 23.89 -20.35
C ALA A 66 5.93 23.09 -20.82
N ASN A 67 6.53 23.48 -21.94
CA ASN A 67 7.78 22.88 -22.43
C ASN A 67 8.95 23.15 -21.49
N HIS A 68 9.03 24.35 -20.90
CA HIS A 68 10.04 24.69 -19.91
C HIS A 68 9.87 23.91 -18.62
N GLU A 69 8.65 23.79 -18.11
CA GLU A 69 8.33 22.98 -16.92
C GLU A 69 8.73 21.52 -17.13
N THR A 70 8.36 20.94 -18.26
CA THR A 70 8.71 19.56 -18.62
C THR A 70 10.22 19.37 -18.64
N ARG A 71 10.96 20.33 -19.21
CA ARG A 71 12.42 20.29 -19.26
C ARG A 71 13.06 20.38 -17.87
N ILE A 72 12.53 21.24 -17.00
CA ILE A 72 12.98 21.36 -15.61
C ILE A 72 12.71 20.05 -14.86
N MET A 73 11.52 19.47 -15.03
CA MET A 73 11.13 18.21 -14.42
C MET A 73 12.04 17.04 -14.87
N MET A 74 12.29 16.92 -16.17
CA MET A 74 13.17 15.88 -16.71
C MET A 74 14.60 16.00 -16.17
N ARG A 75 15.15 17.22 -16.08
CA ARG A 75 16.47 17.45 -15.47
C ARG A 75 16.50 17.07 -14.00
N LEU A 76 15.44 17.38 -13.25
CA LEU A 76 15.33 16.99 -11.84
C LEU A 76 15.31 15.46 -11.70
N VAL A 77 14.51 14.76 -12.51
CA VAL A 77 14.45 13.29 -12.51
C VAL A 77 15.81 12.70 -12.86
N GLU A 78 16.49 13.21 -13.89
CA GLU A 78 17.82 12.74 -14.29
C GLU A 78 18.84 12.92 -13.16
N THR A 79 18.80 14.07 -12.47
CA THR A 79 19.66 14.34 -11.31
C THR A 79 19.38 13.40 -10.15
N LEU A 80 18.10 13.07 -9.89
CA LEU A 80 17.71 12.11 -8.86
C LEU A 80 18.12 10.68 -9.23
N LEU A 81 18.00 10.30 -10.51
CA LEU A 81 18.38 8.99 -11.01
C LEU A 81 19.87 8.70 -10.80
N GLN A 82 20.72 9.72 -10.93
CA GLN A 82 22.15 9.62 -10.61
C GLN A 82 22.42 9.30 -9.12
N GLN A 83 21.47 9.59 -8.23
CA GLN A 83 21.57 9.39 -6.79
C GLN A 83 20.68 8.25 -6.28
N VAL A 84 20.16 7.38 -7.15
CA VAL A 84 19.24 6.31 -6.72
C VAL A 84 19.88 5.37 -5.70
N GLU A 85 21.14 5.00 -5.87
CA GLU A 85 21.81 4.04 -4.98
C GLU A 85 21.85 4.48 -3.51
N PRO A 86 22.29 5.71 -3.15
CA PRO A 86 22.23 6.16 -1.76
C PRO A 86 20.79 6.29 -1.22
N PHE A 87 19.82 6.66 -2.07
CA PHE A 87 18.40 6.68 -1.66
C PHE A 87 17.87 5.28 -1.35
N THR A 88 18.16 4.28 -2.20
CA THR A 88 17.76 2.90 -1.96
C THR A 88 18.36 2.37 -0.67
N LYS A 89 19.66 2.60 -0.43
CA LYS A 89 20.32 2.22 0.84
C LYS A 89 19.65 2.89 2.05
N LEU A 90 19.30 4.17 1.96
CA LEU A 90 18.59 4.87 3.03
C LEU A 90 17.22 4.24 3.30
N VAL A 91 16.45 3.97 2.25
CA VAL A 91 15.13 3.33 2.36
C VAL A 91 15.25 1.95 2.99
N GLU A 92 16.22 1.13 2.59
CA GLU A 92 16.46 -0.20 3.19
C GLU A 92 16.73 -0.10 4.70
N ARG A 93 17.50 0.90 5.15
CA ARG A 93 17.76 1.12 6.59
C ARG A 93 16.52 1.58 7.34
N ILE A 94 15.71 2.46 6.75
CA ILE A 94 14.45 2.91 7.34
C ILE A 94 13.47 1.74 7.44
N LEU A 95 13.37 0.91 6.40
CA LEU A 95 12.51 -0.28 6.41
C LEU A 95 12.93 -1.27 7.49
N MET A 96 14.24 -1.53 7.63
CA MET A 96 14.74 -2.41 8.69
C MET A 96 14.40 -1.86 10.08
N LEU A 97 14.54 -0.55 10.29
CA LEU A 97 14.17 0.10 11.54
C LEU A 97 12.66 -0.03 11.82
N ASP A 98 11.82 0.19 10.81
CA ASP A 98 10.36 0.07 10.93
C ASP A 98 9.94 -1.35 11.32
N CYS A 99 10.53 -2.37 10.67
CA CYS A 99 10.29 -3.77 11.04
C CYS A 99 10.69 -4.08 12.49
N LEU A 100 11.86 -3.62 12.94
CA LEU A 100 12.33 -3.83 14.31
C LEU A 100 11.45 -3.11 15.34
N LEU A 101 10.99 -1.90 15.02
CA LEU A 101 10.04 -1.16 15.86
C LEU A 101 8.71 -1.91 15.95
N ALA A 102 8.18 -2.39 14.83
CA ALA A 102 6.94 -3.18 14.83
C ALA A 102 7.06 -4.44 15.70
N PHE A 103 8.18 -5.18 15.62
CA PHE A 103 8.45 -6.31 16.50
C PHE A 103 8.49 -5.89 17.98
N SER A 104 9.16 -4.79 18.30
CA SER A 104 9.25 -4.30 19.68
C SER A 104 7.89 -3.93 20.28
N VAL A 105 7.02 -3.29 19.49
CA VAL A 105 5.69 -2.88 19.91
C VAL A 105 4.84 -4.10 20.23
N VAL A 106 4.73 -5.05 19.29
CA VAL A 106 3.95 -6.28 19.48
C VAL A 106 4.49 -7.08 20.66
N SER A 107 5.81 -7.19 20.78
CA SER A 107 6.44 -7.94 21.86
C SER A 107 6.12 -7.36 23.24
N ARG A 108 6.08 -6.03 23.34
CA ARG A 108 5.73 -5.34 24.59
C ARG A 108 4.25 -5.45 24.91
N GLU A 109 3.38 -5.24 23.93
CA GLU A 109 1.92 -5.26 24.13
C GLU A 109 1.39 -6.66 24.46
N CYS A 110 1.95 -7.70 23.83
CA CYS A 110 1.53 -9.08 24.05
C CYS A 110 2.35 -9.80 25.13
N GLY A 111 3.33 -9.12 25.74
CA GLY A 111 4.21 -9.71 26.75
C GLY A 111 5.00 -10.90 26.23
N TRP A 112 5.58 -10.78 25.04
CA TRP A 112 6.47 -11.80 24.46
C TRP A 112 7.85 -11.72 25.11
N VAL A 113 8.63 -12.78 24.99
CA VAL A 113 9.95 -12.90 25.61
C VAL A 113 11.05 -13.14 24.59
N GLN A 114 12.23 -12.61 24.86
CA GLN A 114 13.40 -12.85 24.03
C GLN A 114 13.77 -14.35 24.03
N PRO A 115 13.81 -15.02 22.86
CA PRO A 115 14.24 -16.41 22.79
C PRO A 115 15.75 -16.54 23.01
N GLN A 116 16.15 -17.61 23.67
CA GLN A 116 17.55 -18.04 23.78
C GLN A 116 17.84 -19.05 22.67
N LEU A 117 18.79 -18.74 21.79
CA LEU A 117 19.21 -19.64 20.73
C LEU A 117 20.39 -20.50 21.19
N THR A 118 20.33 -21.79 20.88
CA THR A 118 21.37 -22.77 21.23
C THR A 118 21.71 -23.65 20.04
N ASP A 119 22.94 -24.14 19.94
CA ASP A 119 23.33 -25.11 18.91
C ASP A 119 22.88 -26.55 19.22
N GLU A 120 22.56 -26.82 20.49
CA GLU A 120 22.03 -28.11 20.93
C GLU A 120 20.66 -28.38 20.28
N PRO A 121 20.38 -29.61 19.82
CA PRO A 121 19.12 -29.96 19.16
C PRO A 121 17.98 -30.02 20.19
N VAL A 122 17.52 -28.86 20.63
CA VAL A 122 16.52 -28.68 21.68
C VAL A 122 15.47 -27.66 21.25
N ILE A 123 14.23 -27.90 21.64
CA ILE A 123 13.12 -26.95 21.60
C ILE A 123 12.40 -27.03 22.94
N MET A 124 12.61 -26.02 23.78
CA MET A 124 12.12 -25.93 25.15
C MET A 124 11.44 -24.58 25.33
N VAL A 125 10.11 -24.59 25.33
CA VAL A 125 9.30 -23.38 25.48
C VAL A 125 8.32 -23.55 26.63
N ASP A 126 8.31 -22.60 27.55
CA ASP A 126 7.45 -22.56 28.72
C ASP A 126 6.25 -21.66 28.45
N GLU A 127 5.06 -22.13 28.80
CA GLU A 127 3.80 -21.39 28.62
C GLU A 127 3.65 -20.79 27.21
N ALA A 128 3.92 -21.58 26.17
CA ALA A 128 3.80 -21.10 24.81
C ALA A 128 2.33 -20.82 24.46
N ARG A 129 2.13 -19.72 23.73
CA ARG A 129 0.82 -19.20 23.31
C ARG A 129 0.74 -19.07 21.79
N HIS A 130 -0.44 -19.28 21.23
CA HIS A 130 -0.67 -19.11 19.80
C HIS A 130 -1.03 -17.65 19.53
N PRO A 131 -0.20 -16.85 18.84
CA PRO A 131 -0.30 -15.39 18.84
C PRO A 131 -1.62 -14.87 18.24
N ILE A 132 -2.09 -15.48 17.14
CA ILE A 132 -3.36 -15.07 16.52
C ILE A 132 -4.56 -15.51 17.37
N TYR A 133 -4.54 -16.77 17.82
CA TYR A 133 -5.68 -17.34 18.52
C TYR A 133 -5.86 -16.68 19.89
N GLU A 134 -4.78 -16.36 20.61
CA GLU A 134 -4.80 -15.59 21.86
C GLU A 134 -5.57 -14.27 21.72
N LEU A 135 -5.43 -13.57 20.59
CA LEU A 135 -6.15 -12.31 20.33
C LEU A 135 -7.63 -12.51 19.99
N CYS A 136 -8.03 -13.72 19.58
CA CYS A 136 -9.39 -14.03 19.14
C CYS A 136 -10.25 -14.68 20.24
N THR A 137 -9.68 -15.01 21.39
CA THR A 137 -10.41 -15.64 22.51
C THR A 137 -10.26 -14.86 23.80
N ALA A 138 -11.29 -14.87 24.64
CA ALA A 138 -11.28 -14.25 25.96
C ALA A 138 -10.31 -14.94 26.94
N SER A 139 -9.98 -16.21 26.72
CA SER A 139 -9.07 -16.98 27.56
C SER A 139 -8.29 -17.99 26.72
N PHE A 140 -6.97 -17.98 26.83
CA PHE A 140 -6.10 -18.94 26.17
C PHE A 140 -5.33 -19.75 27.21
N VAL A 141 -5.33 -21.08 27.06
CA VAL A 141 -4.54 -21.97 27.91
C VAL A 141 -3.18 -22.18 27.25
N SER A 142 -2.12 -21.70 27.91
CA SER A 142 -0.75 -21.86 27.45
C SER A 142 -0.29 -23.33 27.53
N ASN A 143 0.58 -23.73 26.61
CA ASN A 143 1.06 -25.12 26.52
C ASN A 143 2.59 -25.16 26.46
N PRO A 144 3.26 -26.03 27.25
CA PRO A 144 4.70 -26.20 27.13
C PRO A 144 5.06 -26.95 25.83
N ILE A 145 6.25 -26.65 25.31
CA ILE A 145 6.85 -27.34 24.17
C ILE A 145 8.17 -27.93 24.66
N ARG A 146 8.34 -29.24 24.46
CA ARG A 146 9.49 -30.03 24.88
C ARG A 146 9.86 -30.99 23.76
N SER A 147 11.03 -30.81 23.18
CA SER A 147 11.59 -31.74 22.18
C SER A 147 13.12 -31.69 22.22
N GLY A 148 13.75 -32.85 22.26
CA GLY A 148 15.20 -32.99 22.27
C GLY A 148 15.88 -32.78 23.62
N GLY A 149 17.22 -32.92 23.62
CA GLY A 149 18.04 -32.88 24.83
C GLY A 149 17.74 -34.08 25.74
N GLN A 150 17.14 -33.82 26.90
CA GLN A 150 16.69 -34.85 27.85
C GLN A 150 15.27 -35.38 27.53
N HIS A 151 14.57 -34.75 26.57
CA HIS A 151 13.24 -35.14 26.14
C HIS A 151 13.28 -35.88 24.79
N PRO A 152 12.28 -36.73 24.49
CA PRO A 152 12.20 -37.38 23.18
C PRO A 152 12.07 -36.33 22.06
N PHE A 153 12.68 -36.63 20.91
CA PHE A 153 12.55 -35.81 19.70
C PHE A 153 11.17 -35.93 19.04
N VAL A 154 10.55 -37.10 19.16
CA VAL A 154 9.25 -37.41 18.57
C VAL A 154 8.18 -37.37 19.64
N SER A 155 7.14 -36.56 19.41
CA SER A 155 6.00 -36.40 20.31
C SER A 155 4.72 -36.89 19.63
N LEU A 156 4.04 -37.84 20.25
CA LEU A 156 2.73 -38.32 19.79
C LEU A 156 1.62 -37.54 20.51
N ILE A 157 0.82 -36.79 19.75
CA ILE A 157 -0.25 -35.96 20.28
C ILE A 157 -1.59 -36.62 19.99
N THR A 158 -2.27 -37.10 21.03
CA THR A 158 -3.60 -37.72 20.95
C THR A 158 -4.63 -36.93 21.74
N GLY A 159 -5.92 -37.14 21.44
CA GLY A 159 -7.02 -36.46 22.12
C GLY A 159 -8.25 -36.31 21.22
N PRO A 160 -9.41 -35.90 21.76
CA PRO A 160 -10.65 -35.77 20.99
C PRO A 160 -10.56 -34.67 19.92
N ASN A 161 -11.35 -34.78 18.86
CA ASN A 161 -11.44 -33.71 17.86
C ASN A 161 -11.90 -32.40 18.54
N ALA A 162 -11.41 -31.27 18.04
CA ALA A 162 -11.56 -29.94 18.66
C ALA A 162 -10.85 -29.70 20.02
N SER A 163 -10.00 -30.62 20.50
CA SER A 163 -9.19 -30.41 21.71
C SER A 163 -7.97 -29.47 21.53
N GLY A 164 -7.86 -28.76 20.40
CA GLY A 164 -6.75 -27.84 20.14
C GLY A 164 -5.45 -28.46 19.59
N LYS A 165 -5.41 -29.76 19.26
CA LYS A 165 -4.18 -30.42 18.73
C LYS A 165 -3.57 -29.70 17.52
N THR A 166 -4.39 -29.33 16.54
CA THR A 166 -3.94 -28.59 15.35
C THR A 166 -3.44 -27.18 15.69
N VAL A 167 -4.06 -26.54 16.68
CA VAL A 167 -3.63 -25.22 17.17
C VAL A 167 -2.26 -25.34 17.83
N TYR A 168 -2.05 -26.37 18.66
CA TYR A 168 -0.76 -26.65 19.29
C TYR A 168 0.34 -26.89 18.25
N LEU A 169 0.10 -27.73 17.23
CA LEU A 169 1.09 -27.98 16.17
C LEU A 169 1.46 -26.70 15.41
N LYS A 170 0.47 -25.87 15.07
CA LYS A 170 0.72 -24.56 14.43
C LYS A 170 1.50 -23.62 15.34
N GLN A 171 1.19 -23.60 16.63
CA GLN A 171 1.89 -22.80 17.63
C GLN A 171 3.38 -23.12 17.68
N VAL A 172 3.76 -24.41 17.69
CA VAL A 172 5.17 -24.84 17.67
C VAL A 172 5.90 -24.26 16.44
N GLY A 173 5.30 -24.37 15.26
CA GLY A 173 5.86 -23.82 14.03
C GLY A 173 6.00 -22.30 14.06
N ILE A 174 4.98 -21.58 14.54
CA ILE A 174 5.02 -20.12 14.63
C ILE A 174 6.11 -19.64 15.59
N VAL A 175 6.26 -20.28 16.75
CA VAL A 175 7.32 -19.95 17.71
C VAL A 175 8.71 -20.13 17.10
N ALA A 176 8.93 -21.22 16.36
CA ALA A 176 10.20 -21.45 15.67
C ALA A 176 10.48 -20.36 14.61
N VAL A 177 9.50 -20.02 13.79
CA VAL A 177 9.65 -18.97 12.77
C VAL A 177 9.93 -17.61 13.39
N LEU A 178 9.18 -17.20 14.42
CA LEU A 178 9.38 -15.91 15.09
C LEU A 178 10.79 -15.78 15.68
N ALA A 179 11.28 -16.85 16.32
CA ALA A 179 12.62 -16.86 16.87
C ALA A 179 13.70 -16.73 15.77
N GLN A 180 13.53 -17.41 14.63
CA GLN A 180 14.49 -17.35 13.52
C GLN A 180 14.45 -16.02 12.76
N VAL A 181 13.30 -15.35 12.71
CA VAL A 181 13.15 -14.00 12.14
C VAL A 181 13.78 -12.93 13.06
N GLY A 182 14.08 -13.27 14.32
CA GLY A 182 14.64 -12.34 15.31
C GLY A 182 13.58 -11.55 16.07
N CYS A 183 12.31 -11.98 16.02
CA CYS A 183 11.25 -11.43 16.85
C CYS A 183 11.21 -12.14 18.22
N TRP A 184 10.67 -11.48 19.23
CA TRP A 184 10.39 -12.16 20.50
C TRP A 184 9.22 -13.13 20.31
N VAL A 185 9.11 -14.11 21.21
CA VAL A 185 8.16 -15.22 21.05
C VAL A 185 7.06 -15.20 22.11
N PRO A 186 5.84 -15.65 21.77
CA PRO A 186 4.70 -15.71 22.68
C PRO A 186 4.85 -16.85 23.72
N ALA A 187 5.67 -16.64 24.74
CA ALA A 187 5.99 -17.62 25.77
C ALA A 187 6.41 -16.91 27.08
N ALA A 188 6.55 -17.66 28.17
CA ALA A 188 7.21 -17.17 29.39
C ALA A 188 8.74 -17.36 29.34
N ARG A 189 9.20 -18.43 28.68
CA ARG A 189 10.61 -18.70 28.41
C ARG A 189 10.74 -19.51 27.13
N ALA A 190 11.75 -19.24 26.33
CA ALA A 190 12.01 -20.00 25.10
C ALA A 190 13.49 -20.25 24.92
N LEU A 191 13.85 -21.51 24.70
CA LEU A 191 15.18 -22.00 24.39
C LEU A 191 15.03 -22.93 23.18
N LEU A 192 15.64 -22.59 22.05
CA LEU A 192 15.49 -23.40 20.85
C LEU A 192 16.68 -23.28 19.91
N ARG A 193 16.95 -24.37 19.20
CA ARG A 193 17.83 -24.35 18.03
C ARG A 193 17.11 -23.80 16.82
N PRO A 194 17.75 -22.95 16.01
CA PRO A 194 17.28 -22.65 14.66
C PRO A 194 17.04 -23.95 13.86
N LEU A 195 15.92 -24.01 13.16
CA LEU A 195 15.54 -25.17 12.35
C LEU A 195 15.95 -24.95 10.89
N ASP A 196 16.51 -25.97 10.26
CA ASP A 196 16.87 -25.90 8.84
C ASP A 196 15.62 -25.87 7.95
N ALA A 197 14.59 -26.62 8.33
CA ALA A 197 13.31 -26.67 7.63
C ALA A 197 12.16 -26.98 8.60
N ILE A 198 10.99 -26.40 8.33
CA ILE A 198 9.73 -26.73 9.00
C ILE A 198 8.81 -27.37 7.96
N ILE A 199 8.56 -28.67 8.13
CA ILE A 199 7.71 -29.44 7.22
C ILE A 199 6.38 -29.71 7.92
N ALA A 200 5.29 -29.28 7.30
CA ALA A 200 3.94 -29.49 7.80
C ALA A 200 3.12 -30.26 6.77
N VAL A 201 2.69 -31.47 7.14
CA VAL A 201 1.73 -32.26 6.36
C VAL A 201 0.38 -32.15 7.03
N THR A 202 -0.56 -31.46 6.37
CA THR A 202 -1.97 -31.40 6.77
C THR A 202 -2.81 -32.09 5.71
N GLN A 203 -3.95 -32.65 6.10
CA GLN A 203 -4.86 -33.34 5.20
C GLN A 203 -5.15 -32.50 3.95
N ALA A 204 -4.97 -33.11 2.78
CA ALA A 204 -5.31 -32.48 1.51
C ALA A 204 -6.82 -32.30 1.39
N THR A 205 -7.27 -31.08 1.09
CA THR A 205 -8.60 -30.88 0.53
C THR A 205 -8.56 -31.29 -0.95
N PRO A 206 -9.39 -32.24 -1.40
CA PRO A 206 -9.44 -32.61 -2.80
C PRO A 206 -9.88 -31.41 -3.64
N SER A 207 -9.14 -31.11 -4.71
CA SER A 207 -9.56 -30.13 -5.71
C SER A 207 -10.14 -30.86 -6.92
N VAL A 208 -11.20 -30.30 -7.52
CA VAL A 208 -11.83 -30.83 -8.73
C VAL A 208 -10.85 -30.83 -9.93
N THR A 209 -9.82 -30.00 -9.87
CA THR A 209 -8.78 -29.84 -10.90
C THR A 209 -7.59 -30.79 -10.74
N SER A 210 -7.44 -31.47 -9.59
CA SER A 210 -6.35 -32.42 -9.39
C SER A 210 -6.79 -33.83 -9.78
N PRO A 211 -6.08 -34.53 -10.68
CA PRO A 211 -6.40 -35.91 -11.04
C PRO A 211 -6.04 -36.93 -9.94
N LEU A 212 -5.43 -36.46 -8.84
CA LEU A 212 -4.96 -37.31 -7.75
C LEU A 212 -6.03 -37.43 -6.65
N SER A 213 -6.20 -38.62 -6.10
CA SER A 213 -7.07 -38.83 -4.93
C SER A 213 -6.49 -38.12 -3.69
N ALA A 214 -7.35 -37.79 -2.71
CA ALA A 214 -6.90 -37.17 -1.46
C ALA A 214 -5.79 -37.98 -0.77
N PHE A 215 -5.93 -39.31 -0.75
CA PHE A 215 -4.91 -40.21 -0.21
C PHE A 215 -3.59 -40.16 -1.00
N MET A 216 -3.65 -40.17 -2.34
CA MET A 216 -2.45 -40.12 -3.18
C MET A 216 -1.75 -38.76 -3.07
N MET A 217 -2.50 -37.67 -2.88
CA MET A 217 -1.96 -36.34 -2.59
C MET A 217 -1.31 -36.26 -1.21
N ASP A 218 -1.83 -36.97 -0.21
CA ASP A 218 -1.21 -37.03 1.12
C ASP A 218 0.10 -37.83 1.05
N LEU A 219 0.12 -38.97 0.34
CA LEU A 219 1.34 -39.78 0.15
C LEU A 219 2.45 -39.02 -0.59
N THR A 220 2.11 -38.27 -1.64
CA THR A 220 3.09 -37.46 -2.39
C THR A 220 3.65 -36.27 -1.60
N ARG A 221 3.05 -35.91 -0.45
CA ARG A 221 3.62 -34.90 0.47
C ARG A 221 4.53 -35.49 1.54
N ILE A 222 4.49 -36.81 1.73
CA ILE A 222 5.29 -37.54 2.73
C ILE A 222 6.57 -38.08 2.09
N CYS A 223 6.49 -38.48 0.82
CA CYS A 223 7.62 -38.93 -0.01
C CYS A 223 8.41 -37.75 -0.58
#